data_AF-A0A418UZL3-F1
#
_entry.id   AF-A0A418UZL3-F1
#
_cell.length_a   1.000
_cell.length_b   1.000
_cell.length_c   1.000
_cell.angle_alpha   90.00
_cell.angle_beta   90.00
_cell.angle_gamma   90.00
#
_symmetry.space_group_name_H-M   'P 1'
#
loop_
_entity.id
_entity.type
_entity.pdbx_description
1 polymer ?
#
loop_
_entity_poly.entity_id
_entity_poly.type
_entity_poly.pdbx_seq_one_letter_code
_entity_poly.pdbx_strand_id
1 'polypeptide(L)'
;MSEADLQPLLVLHVPAGHEIDPQALGELTGYVGERYGAAILINKRTLPGGPTSPVLLGRWPPANPTDVLIDLAPRVGRVFFNLDWLEKSL
;
A
#
# COMPACT_ATOMS: atom_id res chain seq x y z
N MET A 1 -28.14 9.27 12.96
CA MET A 1 -27.28 8.15 12.50
C MET A 1 -25.85 8.67 12.57
N SER A 2 -25.02 8.14 13.46
CA SER A 2 -23.59 8.49 13.47
C SER A 2 -23.03 8.07 12.12
N GLU A 3 -22.41 8.99 11.36
CA GLU A 3 -21.45 8.58 10.33
C GLU A 3 -20.48 7.63 11.05
N ALA A 4 -20.50 6.35 10.71
CA ALA A 4 -19.42 5.48 11.13
C ALA A 4 -18.20 6.04 10.41
N ASP A 5 -17.30 6.71 11.15
CA ASP A 5 -16.04 7.17 10.60
C ASP A 5 -15.35 5.94 10.00
N LEU A 6 -15.37 5.86 8.66
CA LEU A 6 -14.80 4.74 7.93
C LEU A 6 -13.30 4.77 8.18
N GLN A 7 -12.79 3.71 8.80
CA GLN A 7 -11.37 3.53 9.05
C GLN A 7 -10.59 3.76 7.74
N PRO A 8 -9.54 4.62 7.74
CA PRO A 8 -8.72 4.80 6.56
C PRO A 8 -8.10 3.49 6.11
N LEU A 9 -8.08 3.26 4.80
CA LEU A 9 -7.60 2.02 4.21
C LEU A 9 -6.64 2.33 3.07
N LEU A 10 -5.43 1.81 3.16
CA LEU A 10 -4.43 1.84 2.10
C LEU A 10 -4.54 0.58 1.26
N VAL A 11 -4.93 0.71 0.00
CA VAL A 11 -4.94 -0.40 -0.95
C VAL A 11 -3.64 -0.39 -1.73
N LEU A 12 -2.89 -1.48 -1.63
CA LEU A 12 -1.64 -1.68 -2.35
C LEU A 12 -1.84 -2.75 -3.42
N HIS A 13 -1.51 -2.40 -4.66
CA HIS A 13 -1.53 -3.32 -5.79
C HIS A 13 -0.14 -3.91 -5.98
N VAL A 14 -0.02 -5.23 -5.98
CA VAL A 14 1.27 -5.89 -6.23
C VAL A 14 1.61 -5.70 -7.72
N PRO A 15 2.74 -5.09 -8.08
CA PRO A 15 3.13 -4.96 -9.48
C PRO A 15 3.38 -6.35 -10.11
N ALA A 16 3.21 -6.45 -11.43
CA ALA A 16 3.55 -7.69 -12.15
C ALA A 16 5.06 -8.01 -11.98
N GLY A 17 5.39 -9.29 -11.83
CA GLY A 17 6.77 -9.74 -11.61
C GLY A 17 7.36 -9.34 -10.26
N HIS A 18 6.55 -8.85 -9.30
CA HIS A 18 7.02 -8.49 -7.97
C HIS A 18 6.45 -9.43 -6.90
N GLU A 19 7.21 -9.59 -5.82
CA GLU A 19 6.76 -10.21 -4.58
C GLU A 19 6.76 -9.19 -3.43
N ILE A 20 6.13 -9.58 -2.33
CA ILE A 20 6.01 -8.75 -1.13
C ILE A 20 7.13 -9.10 -0.16
N ASP A 21 7.88 -8.10 0.28
CA ASP A 21 8.75 -8.21 1.45
C ASP A 21 7.88 -8.18 2.72
N PRO A 22 7.79 -9.28 3.49
CA PRO A 22 6.94 -9.37 4.66
C PRO A 22 7.41 -8.46 5.81
N GLN A 23 8.71 -8.19 5.92
CA GLN A 23 9.25 -7.30 6.94
C GLN A 23 8.87 -5.86 6.61
N ALA A 24 9.12 -5.42 5.37
CA ALA A 24 8.76 -4.07 4.92
C ALA A 24 7.23 -3.83 5.00
N LEU A 25 6.41 -4.85 4.70
CA LEU A 25 4.97 -4.78 4.87
C LEU A 25 4.56 -4.63 6.34
N GLY A 26 5.22 -5.35 7.26
CA GLY A 26 4.98 -5.22 8.69
C GLY A 26 5.33 -3.82 9.21
N GLU A 27 6.47 -3.28 8.80
CA GLU A 27 6.89 -1.91 9.13
C GLU A 27 5.89 -0.87 8.60
N LEU A 28 5.43 -1.01 7.35
CA LEU A 28 4.43 -0.12 6.78
C LEU A 28 3.09 -0.24 7.53
N THR A 29 2.66 -1.45 7.90
CA THR A 29 1.43 -1.70 8.65
C THR A 29 1.45 -1.01 10.01
N GLY A 30 2.55 -1.15 10.76
CA GLY A 30 2.73 -0.45 12.03
C GLY A 30 2.70 1.06 11.85
N TYR A 31 3.46 1.57 10.87
CA TYR A 31 3.54 3.00 10.60
C TYR A 31 2.16 3.61 10.25
N VAL A 32 1.39 3.02 9.34
CA VAL A 32 0.08 3.58 8.94
C VAL A 32 -0.97 3.45 10.03
N GLY A 33 -0.90 2.38 10.82
CA GLY A 33 -1.77 2.19 11.99
C GLY A 33 -1.51 3.25 13.06
N GLU A 34 -0.25 3.47 13.42
CA GLU A 34 0.15 4.45 14.44
C GLU A 34 -0.07 5.90 13.97
N ARG A 35 0.27 6.20 12.72
CA ARG A 35 0.27 7.59 12.21
C ARG A 35 -1.11 8.06 11.77
N TYR A 36 -1.90 7.17 11.17
CA TYR A 36 -3.16 7.51 10.50
C TYR A 36 -4.37 6.72 11.01
N GLY A 37 -4.19 5.76 11.91
CA GLY A 37 -5.26 4.83 12.30
C GLY A 37 -5.70 3.91 11.16
N ALA A 38 -4.85 3.74 10.15
CA ALA A 38 -5.21 3.08 8.90
C ALA A 38 -4.92 1.58 8.91
N ALA A 39 -5.63 0.85 8.06
CA ALA A 39 -5.34 -0.54 7.73
C ALA A 39 -4.75 -0.66 6.31
N ILE A 40 -4.16 -1.82 5.99
CA ILE A 40 -3.65 -2.13 4.66
C ILE A 40 -4.43 -3.29 4.03
N LEU A 41 -4.84 -3.11 2.78
CA LEU A 41 -5.36 -4.17 1.93
C LEU A 41 -4.38 -4.44 0.79
N ILE A 42 -3.90 -5.68 0.68
CA ILE A 42 -3.09 -6.12 -0.45
C ILE A 42 -4.00 -6.68 -1.53
N ASN A 43 -3.96 -6.06 -2.71
CA ASN A 43 -4.58 -6.58 -3.91
C ASN A 43 -3.54 -7.27 -4.80
N LYS A 44 -3.54 -8.60 -4.77
CA LYS A 44 -2.66 -9.44 -5.61
C LYS A 44 -3.13 -9.57 -7.05
N ARG A 45 -4.35 -9.13 -7.39
CA ARG A 45 -4.82 -9.14 -8.78
C ARG A 45 -4.27 -7.93 -9.52
N THR A 46 -3.26 -8.17 -10.34
CA THR A 46 -2.91 -7.30 -11.46
C THR A 46 -3.96 -7.47 -12.54
N LEU A 47 -4.96 -6.59 -12.55
CA LEU A 47 -5.81 -6.44 -13.73
C LEU A 47 -4.95 -5.74 -14.81
N PRO A 48 -4.93 -6.22 -16.06
CA PRO A 48 -4.34 -5.47 -17.16
C PRO A 48 -4.99 -4.07 -17.22
N GLY A 49 -4.18 -3.02 -17.09
CA GLY A 49 -4.66 -1.62 -17.04
C GLY A 49 -5.20 -1.16 -15.67
N GLY A 50 -5.06 -1.96 -14.61
CA GLY A 50 -5.39 -1.56 -13.24
C GLY A 50 -4.41 -0.51 -12.69
N PRO A 51 -4.78 0.20 -11.60
CA PRO A 51 -3.89 1.16 -10.96
C PRO A 51 -2.66 0.46 -10.39
N THR A 52 -1.48 0.98 -10.73
CA THR A 52 -0.20 0.57 -10.15
C THR A 52 0.16 1.38 -8.91
N SER A 53 -0.51 2.52 -8.72
CA SER A 53 -0.33 3.40 -7.58
C SER A 53 -1.19 2.96 -6.38
N PRO A 54 -0.73 3.23 -5.15
CA PRO A 54 -1.56 3.05 -3.95
C PRO A 54 -2.85 3.85 -4.02
N VAL A 55 -3.93 3.27 -3.48
CA VAL A 55 -5.23 3.93 -3.38
C VAL A 55 -5.55 4.19 -1.91
N LEU A 56 -5.92 5.43 -1.59
CA LEU A 56 -6.39 5.83 -0.27
C LEU A 56 -7.92 5.79 -0.25
N LEU A 57 -8.49 5.01 0.66
CA LEU A 57 -9.95 4.97 0.91
C LEU A 57 -10.24 5.47 2.34
N GLY A 58 -11.43 6.05 2.54
CA GLY A 58 -11.83 6.61 3.82
C GLY A 58 -11.26 8.00 4.11
N ARG A 59 -11.37 8.46 5.36
CA ARG A 59 -10.83 9.74 5.82
C ARG A 59 -9.42 9.53 6.40
N TRP A 60 -8.46 10.36 5.99
CA TRP A 60 -7.05 10.27 6.40
C TRP A 60 -6.60 11.45 7.27
N PRO A 61 -7.13 11.62 8.50
CA PRO A 61 -6.73 12.72 9.37
C PRO A 61 -5.27 12.57 9.84
N PRO A 62 -4.55 13.66 10.09
CA PRO A 62 -4.93 15.07 9.90
C PRO A 62 -4.57 15.64 8.51
N ALA A 63 -4.18 14.80 7.54
CA ALA A 63 -3.52 15.23 6.31
C ALA A 63 -4.45 15.21 5.09
N ASN A 64 -4.13 16.01 4.07
CA ASN A 64 -4.78 15.83 2.76
C ASN A 64 -4.24 14.54 2.09
N PRO A 65 -4.99 13.92 1.16
CA PRO A 65 -4.57 12.67 0.52
C PRO A 65 -3.22 12.74 -0.20
N THR A 66 -2.85 13.89 -0.76
CA THR A 66 -1.57 14.07 -1.47
C THR A 66 -0.38 13.99 -0.52
N ASP A 67 -0.47 14.66 0.64
CA ASP A 67 0.58 14.65 1.66
C ASP A 67 0.77 13.24 2.24
N VAL A 68 -0.33 12.50 2.41
CA VAL A 68 -0.29 11.08 2.81
C VAL A 68 0.48 10.27 1.78
N LEU A 69 0.16 10.40 0.48
CA LEU A 69 0.87 9.64 -0.56
C LEU A 69 2.36 9.99 -0.61
N ILE A 70 2.72 11.26 -0.45
CA ILE A 70 4.13 11.70 -0.40
C ILE A 70 4.87 11.06 0.77
N ASP A 71 4.27 11.05 1.96
CA ASP A 71 4.89 10.44 3.15
C ASP A 71 5.01 8.91 3.06
N LEU A 72 4.01 8.25 2.46
CA LEU A 72 3.99 6.79 2.33
C LEU A 72 4.87 6.28 1.18
N ALA A 73 5.09 7.07 0.12
CA ALA A 73 5.86 6.67 -1.07
C ALA A 73 7.19 5.94 -0.78
N PRO A 74 8.11 6.46 0.06
CA PRO A 74 9.38 5.78 0.31
C PRO A 74 9.24 4.43 1.03
N ARG A 75 8.16 4.25 1.81
CA ARG A 75 7.90 3.01 2.54
C ARG A 75 7.20 1.98 1.65
N VAL A 76 6.22 2.42 0.87
CA VAL A 76 5.53 1.58 -0.12
C VAL A 76 6.52 1.01 -1.13
N GLY A 77 7.48 1.82 -1.60
CA GLY A 77 8.50 1.35 -2.55
C GLY A 77 9.36 0.19 -2.03
N ARG A 78 9.51 0.02 -0.71
CA ARG A 78 10.27 -1.08 -0.10
C ARG A 78 9.47 -2.36 0.06
N VAL A 79 8.13 -2.28 -0.01
CA VAL A 79 7.24 -3.44 0.16
C VAL A 79 7.36 -4.40 -1.02
N PHE A 80 7.71 -3.91 -2.20
CA PHE A 80 7.76 -4.71 -3.41
C PHE A 80 9.20 -4.90 -3.88
N PHE A 81 9.56 -6.14 -4.19
CA PHE A 81 10.83 -6.45 -4.84
C PHE A 81 10.61 -7.24 -6.12
N ASN A 82 11.45 -6.99 -7.11
CA ASN A 82 11.32 -7.54 -8.45
C ASN A 82 11.91 -8.96 -8.53
N LEU A 83 11.19 -9.88 -9.18
CA LEU A 83 11.57 -11.27 -9.46
C LEU A 83 12.22 -11.47 -10.83
N ASP A 84 12.57 -10.43 -11.58
CA ASP A 84 13.23 -10.50 -12.91
C ASP A 84 14.49 -11.41 -12.92
N TRP A 85 15.12 -11.63 -11.76
CA TRP A 85 16.25 -12.53 -11.62
C TRP A 85 15.86 -14.02 -11.69
N LEU A 86 14.64 -14.38 -11.28
CA LEU A 86 14.13 -15.74 -11.28
C LEU A 86 13.83 -16.22 -12.71
N GLU A 87 13.31 -15.32 -13.56
CA GLU A 87 13.04 -15.60 -14.99
C GLU A 87 14.33 -15.87 -15.79
N LYS A 88 15.46 -15.31 -15.37
CA LYS A 88 16.77 -15.49 -16.03
C LYS A 88 17.51 -16.77 -15.62
N SER A 89 16.99 -17.48 -14.60
CA SER A 89 17.62 -18.67 -14.03
C SER A 89 16.93 -19.98 -14.41
N LEU A 90 15.90 -19.91 -15.26
CA LEU A 90 15.13 -21.05 -15.80
C LEU A 90 15.47 -21.32 -17.27
#